data_AF-A0A1Q4YMY9-F1
#
_entry.id   AF-A0A1Q4YMY9-F1
#
_cell.length_a   1.000
_cell.length_b   1.000
_cell.length_c   1.000
_cell.angle_alpha   90.00
_cell.angle_beta   90.00
_cell.angle_gamma   90.00
#
_symmetry.space_group_name_H-M   'P 1'
#
loop_
_entity.id
_entity.type
_entity.pdbx_description
1 polymer ?
#
loop_
_entity_poly.entity_id
_entity_poly.type
_entity_poly.pdbx_seq_one_letter_code
_entity_poly.pdbx_strand_id
1 'polypeptide(L)'
;MTIDPATSSALERDILLLEQPGPQTESALRNLVRQADRPADPADPADPADPPAEGADSTRFRARQALRSYGHAAPANREALETVWQEQSGGPVPAWLPLPEATLKTVAAWLLSATWADSYAYWTDHADTLNSPDAPVALAEYALVSPDSARQHQALRERILAEGADVVFPRLMLDDQLAEWLRCSGWKESQQYLRDHPDLLRTTAPPSAPLTHDALLHVSRSDGIAAAYQLIRDREALQSYLQRALDAGDANSLLHAAGIEGEVFGDRLSSFAHAQVGMILAGATDGITPEELVDLAAAAPEEVRGRLVREISALSVRHADRSPDLWLRLVRALVEAG
;
A
#
# COMPACT_ATOMS: atom_id res chain seq x y z
N MET A 1 -1.40 22.94 10.04
CA MET A 1 -2.65 23.60 10.49
C MET A 1 -2.39 25.00 11.06
N THR A 2 -2.16 25.99 10.19
CA THR A 2 -2.14 27.41 10.59
C THR A 2 -2.91 28.20 9.54
N ILE A 3 -4.20 28.43 9.79
CA ILE A 3 -5.02 29.33 8.97
C ILE A 3 -4.65 30.76 9.36
N ASP A 4 -4.53 31.67 8.40
CA ASP A 4 -4.38 33.10 8.69
C ASP A 4 -5.56 33.59 9.55
N PRO A 5 -5.33 34.11 10.77
CA PRO A 5 -6.39 34.49 11.70
C PRO A 5 -7.34 35.57 11.14
N ALA A 6 -6.86 36.44 10.24
CA ALA A 6 -7.71 37.46 9.62
C ALA A 6 -8.71 36.84 8.64
N THR A 7 -8.24 35.89 7.81
CA THR A 7 -9.06 35.14 6.87
C THR A 7 -10.07 34.25 7.60
N SER A 8 -9.65 33.58 8.69
CA SER A 8 -10.56 32.80 9.54
C SER A 8 -11.65 33.67 10.19
N SER A 9 -11.29 34.86 10.70
CA SER A 9 -12.24 35.76 11.36
C SER A 9 -13.31 36.32 10.41
N ALA A 10 -12.92 36.64 9.16
CA ALA A 10 -13.86 37.10 8.13
C ALA A 10 -14.85 35.99 7.70
N LEU A 11 -14.37 34.76 7.53
CA LEU A 11 -15.20 33.60 7.23
C LEU A 11 -16.25 33.37 8.33
N GLU A 12 -15.83 33.32 9.60
CA GLU A 12 -16.76 33.09 10.73
C GLU A 12 -17.85 34.16 10.82
N ARG A 13 -17.47 35.42 10.56
CA ARG A 13 -18.42 36.53 10.52
C ARG A 13 -19.48 36.31 9.44
N ASP A 14 -19.07 35.97 8.22
CA ASP A 14 -20.00 35.77 7.11
C ASP A 14 -20.91 34.55 7.35
N ILE A 15 -20.40 33.47 7.96
CA ILE A 15 -21.22 32.32 8.38
C ILE A 15 -22.30 32.74 9.38
N LEU A 16 -21.93 33.50 10.42
CA LEU A 16 -22.88 33.96 11.44
C LEU A 16 -23.96 34.89 10.87
N LEU A 17 -23.63 35.68 9.84
CA LEU A 17 -24.59 36.53 9.13
C LEU A 17 -25.58 35.75 8.25
N LEU A 18 -25.28 34.51 7.86
CA LEU A 18 -26.24 33.63 7.20
C LEU A 18 -27.29 33.07 8.17
N GLU A 19 -26.94 32.92 9.45
CA GLU A 19 -27.85 32.42 10.50
C GLU A 19 -28.80 33.52 11.02
N GLN A 20 -28.48 34.80 10.79
CA GLN A 20 -29.25 35.95 11.26
C GLN A 20 -29.86 36.71 10.07
N PRO A 21 -31.14 36.50 9.72
CA PRO A 21 -31.75 37.16 8.58
C PRO A 21 -31.74 38.68 8.74
N GLY A 22 -31.08 39.37 7.80
CA GLY A 22 -30.96 40.83 7.82
C GLY A 22 -30.39 41.39 6.51
N PRO A 23 -30.26 42.72 6.41
CA PRO A 23 -29.76 43.39 5.20
C PRO A 23 -28.31 43.01 4.84
N GLN A 24 -27.59 42.35 5.75
CA GLN A 24 -26.21 41.91 5.54
C GLN A 24 -26.09 40.49 4.98
N THR A 25 -27.19 39.72 4.94
CA THR A 25 -27.18 38.30 4.49
C THR A 25 -26.75 38.17 3.03
N GLU A 26 -27.20 39.08 2.15
CA GLU A 26 -26.81 39.05 0.72
C GLU A 26 -25.31 39.30 0.53
N SER A 27 -24.74 40.25 1.26
CA SER A 27 -23.30 40.54 1.23
C SER A 27 -22.46 39.36 1.74
N ALA A 28 -22.90 38.71 2.83
CA ALA A 28 -22.27 37.52 3.36
C ALA A 28 -22.32 36.35 2.36
N LEU A 29 -23.48 36.13 1.74
CA LEU A 29 -23.68 35.11 0.69
C LEU A 29 -22.72 35.34 -0.49
N ARG A 30 -22.65 36.58 -0.98
CA ARG A 30 -21.71 37.00 -2.04
C ARG A 30 -20.24 36.80 -1.67
N ASN A 31 -19.86 36.96 -0.41
CA ASN A 31 -18.48 36.73 0.04
C ASN A 31 -18.15 35.24 0.13
N LEU A 32 -19.07 34.44 0.67
CA LEU A 32 -18.91 33.00 0.81
C LEU A 32 -18.85 32.29 -0.55
N VAL A 33 -19.67 32.71 -1.53
CA VAL A 33 -19.59 32.19 -2.91
C VAL A 33 -18.20 32.47 -3.51
N ARG A 34 -17.67 33.68 -3.35
CA ARG A 34 -16.31 34.03 -3.80
C ARG A 34 -15.22 33.16 -3.16
N GLN A 35 -15.36 32.83 -1.87
CA GLN A 35 -14.41 31.95 -1.18
C GLN A 35 -14.55 30.48 -1.63
N ALA A 36 -15.78 30.01 -1.85
CA ALA A 36 -16.09 28.65 -2.29
C ALA A 36 -15.66 28.34 -3.73
N ASP A 37 -15.75 29.34 -4.61
CA ASP A 37 -15.41 29.26 -6.04
C ASP A 37 -14.00 29.77 -6.38
N ARG A 38 -13.23 30.18 -5.36
CA ARG A 38 -11.84 30.59 -5.56
C ARG A 38 -11.12 29.48 -6.32
N PRO A 39 -10.47 29.73 -7.47
CA PRO A 39 -9.72 28.69 -8.16
C PRO A 39 -8.61 28.15 -7.24
N ALA A 40 -8.27 26.87 -7.38
CA ALA A 40 -7.03 26.35 -6.82
C ALA A 40 -5.89 27.20 -7.38
N ASP A 41 -5.03 27.76 -6.52
CA ASP A 41 -3.99 28.67 -6.97
C ASP A 41 -3.02 27.94 -7.92
N PRO A 42 -2.86 28.35 -9.19
CA PRO A 42 -1.98 27.66 -10.14
C PRO A 42 -0.49 27.98 -9.95
N ALA A 43 -0.10 28.74 -8.92
CA ALA A 43 1.27 29.22 -8.73
C ALA A 43 2.00 28.46 -7.61
N ASP A 44 2.52 27.28 -7.93
CA ASP A 44 3.96 26.98 -8.02
C ASP A 44 4.09 25.48 -8.40
N PRO A 45 4.81 25.07 -9.47
CA PRO A 45 5.20 23.67 -9.59
C PRO A 45 6.05 23.35 -8.38
N ALA A 46 5.43 22.70 -7.38
CA ALA A 46 6.04 22.34 -6.12
C ALA A 46 7.49 21.90 -6.34
N ASP A 47 8.42 22.68 -5.79
CA ASP A 47 9.56 22.05 -5.14
C ASP A 47 8.95 20.98 -4.21
N PRO A 48 9.27 19.68 -4.36
CA PRO A 48 8.71 18.62 -3.54
C PRO A 48 8.96 18.79 -2.02
N ALA A 49 9.66 19.85 -1.62
CA ALA A 49 9.90 20.25 -0.24
C ALA A 49 8.86 21.22 0.37
N ASP A 50 7.99 21.89 -0.41
CA ASP A 50 7.02 22.85 0.15
C ASP A 50 5.60 22.24 0.27
N PRO A 51 5.00 22.21 1.48
CA PRO A 51 3.66 21.68 1.67
C PRO A 51 2.60 22.57 1.00
N PRO A 52 1.52 21.98 0.46
CA PRO A 52 0.41 22.75 -0.12
C PRO A 52 -0.17 23.73 0.91
N ALA A 53 -0.72 24.85 0.45
CA ALA A 53 -1.30 25.90 1.29
C ALA A 53 -2.56 25.41 2.05
N GLU A 54 -2.38 24.59 3.09
CA GLU A 54 -3.42 23.91 3.89
C GLU A 54 -4.55 24.84 4.38
N GLY A 55 -4.27 26.14 4.55
CA GLY A 55 -5.24 27.10 5.05
C GLY A 55 -6.31 27.52 4.03
N ALA A 56 -5.98 27.53 2.73
CA ALA A 56 -6.88 28.00 1.68
C ALA A 56 -7.98 26.96 1.38
N ASP A 57 -7.60 25.68 1.28
CA ASP A 57 -8.57 24.62 0.98
C ASP A 57 -9.48 24.31 2.18
N SER A 58 -8.98 24.45 3.41
CA SER A 58 -9.81 24.42 4.62
C SER A 58 -10.85 25.55 4.64
N THR A 59 -10.44 26.78 4.29
CA THR A 59 -11.36 27.92 4.16
C THR A 59 -12.42 27.66 3.08
N ARG A 60 -12.01 27.15 1.91
CA ARG A 60 -12.93 26.78 0.82
C ARG A 60 -13.92 25.72 1.28
N PHE A 61 -13.47 24.65 1.93
CA PHE A 61 -14.33 23.59 2.44
C PHE A 61 -15.39 24.12 3.42
N ARG A 62 -14.98 24.97 4.37
CA ARG A 62 -15.91 25.59 5.33
C ARG A 62 -16.91 26.53 4.69
N ALA A 63 -16.48 27.34 3.70
CA ALA A 63 -17.39 28.19 2.94
C ALA A 63 -18.44 27.36 2.18
N ARG A 64 -18.01 26.28 1.50
CA ARG A 64 -18.92 25.34 0.81
C ARG A 64 -19.91 24.67 1.77
N GLN A 65 -19.45 24.29 2.96
CA GLN A 65 -20.32 23.73 4.00
C GLN A 65 -21.40 24.73 4.45
N ALA A 66 -21.02 25.99 4.71
CA ALA A 66 -21.98 27.03 5.13
C ALA A 66 -23.03 27.33 4.05
N LEU A 67 -22.60 27.44 2.79
CA LEU A 67 -23.51 27.66 1.65
C LEU A 67 -24.50 26.51 1.47
N ARG A 68 -24.03 25.26 1.57
CA ARG A 68 -24.92 24.09 1.57
C ARG A 68 -25.94 24.13 2.68
N SER A 69 -25.50 24.33 3.93
CA SER A 69 -26.39 24.39 5.09
C SER A 69 -27.45 25.46 4.92
N TYR A 70 -27.07 26.65 4.43
CA TYR A 70 -28.00 27.73 4.13
C TYR A 70 -29.03 27.36 3.06
N GLY A 71 -28.58 26.80 1.93
CA GLY A 71 -29.45 26.40 0.82
C GLY A 71 -30.40 25.24 1.16
N HIS A 72 -30.02 24.35 2.07
CA HIS A 72 -30.87 23.24 2.52
C HIS A 72 -31.88 23.64 3.62
N ALA A 73 -31.67 24.78 4.30
CA ALA A 73 -32.55 25.22 5.38
C ALA A 73 -33.96 25.61 4.91
N ALA A 74 -34.09 26.20 3.71
CA ALA A 74 -35.38 26.59 3.14
C ALA A 74 -35.32 26.70 1.60
N PRO A 75 -36.42 26.41 0.87
CA PRO A 75 -36.47 26.59 -0.58
C PRO A 75 -36.12 28.02 -1.05
N ALA A 76 -36.57 29.05 -0.31
CA ALA A 76 -36.25 30.43 -0.61
C ALA A 76 -34.75 30.75 -0.49
N ASN A 77 -34.04 30.11 0.44
CA ASN A 77 -32.59 30.27 0.58
C ASN A 77 -31.85 29.63 -0.60
N ARG A 78 -32.35 28.49 -1.09
CA ARG A 78 -31.82 27.84 -2.30
C ARG A 78 -31.96 28.78 -3.50
N GLU A 79 -33.14 29.33 -3.74
CA GLU A 79 -33.37 30.27 -4.85
C GLU A 79 -32.47 31.52 -4.75
N ALA A 80 -32.31 32.08 -3.55
CA ALA A 80 -31.43 33.22 -3.31
C ALA A 80 -29.95 32.89 -3.59
N LEU A 81 -29.49 31.73 -3.15
CA LEU A 81 -28.13 31.23 -3.37
C LEU A 81 -27.87 30.91 -4.85
N GLU A 82 -28.81 30.28 -5.55
CA GLU A 82 -28.70 30.04 -6.99
C GLU A 82 -28.62 31.36 -7.77
N THR A 83 -29.43 32.35 -7.39
CA THR A 83 -29.39 33.70 -8.00
C THR A 83 -28.02 34.35 -7.79
N VAL A 84 -27.52 34.40 -6.55
CA VAL A 84 -26.20 34.96 -6.25
C VAL A 84 -25.08 34.20 -6.96
N TRP A 85 -25.18 32.87 -7.03
CA TRP A 85 -24.19 32.04 -7.73
C TRP A 85 -24.13 32.38 -9.23
N GLN A 86 -25.28 32.47 -9.89
CA GLN A 86 -25.36 32.85 -11.31
C GLN A 86 -24.83 34.26 -11.56
N GLU A 87 -25.18 35.22 -10.70
CA GLU A 87 -24.70 36.60 -10.81
C GLU A 87 -23.17 36.73 -10.66
N GLN A 88 -22.55 35.92 -9.81
CA GLN A 88 -21.12 36.02 -9.53
C GLN A 88 -20.22 35.17 -10.41
N SER A 89 -20.60 33.91 -10.65
CA SER A 89 -19.76 32.95 -11.39
C SER A 89 -20.08 32.93 -12.88
N GLY A 90 -21.30 33.31 -13.28
CA GLY A 90 -21.79 33.17 -14.66
C GLY A 90 -21.90 31.70 -15.14
N GLY A 91 -21.72 30.72 -14.25
CA GLY A 91 -21.71 29.29 -14.57
C GLY A 91 -22.85 28.50 -13.92
N PRO A 92 -23.04 27.22 -14.29
CA PRO A 92 -24.05 26.37 -13.67
C PRO A 92 -23.76 26.19 -12.17
N VAL A 93 -24.82 25.90 -11.41
CA VAL A 93 -24.70 25.54 -9.99
C VAL A 93 -23.84 24.28 -9.86
N PRO A 94 -22.79 24.28 -9.02
CA PRO A 94 -21.90 23.14 -8.92
C PRO A 94 -22.56 21.98 -8.20
N ALA A 95 -22.20 20.75 -8.58
CA ALA A 95 -22.80 19.52 -8.06
C ALA A 95 -22.64 19.34 -6.54
N TRP A 96 -21.64 19.97 -5.92
CA TRP A 96 -21.45 19.91 -4.46
C TRP A 96 -22.48 20.74 -3.68
N LEU A 97 -23.18 21.68 -4.33
CA LEU A 97 -24.15 22.56 -3.68
C LEU A 97 -25.49 21.87 -3.35
N PRO A 98 -26.13 21.12 -4.26
CA PRO A 98 -27.34 20.38 -3.94
C PRO A 98 -27.09 19.09 -3.15
N LEU A 99 -25.82 18.74 -2.90
CA LEU A 99 -25.42 17.49 -2.26
C LEU A 99 -26.12 17.29 -0.89
N PRO A 100 -26.82 16.17 -0.66
CA PRO A 100 -27.49 15.92 0.61
C PRO A 100 -26.51 15.80 1.79
N GLU A 101 -26.89 16.36 2.94
CA GLU A 101 -26.09 16.25 4.17
C GLU A 101 -25.91 14.78 4.61
N ALA A 102 -26.93 13.94 4.38
CA ALA A 102 -26.86 12.51 4.65
C ALA A 102 -25.76 11.81 3.85
N THR A 103 -25.56 12.19 2.58
CA THR A 103 -24.48 11.65 1.73
C THR A 103 -23.11 12.06 2.25
N LEU A 104 -22.93 13.34 2.61
CA LEU A 104 -21.68 13.82 3.21
C LEU A 104 -21.35 13.09 4.51
N LYS A 105 -22.32 12.95 5.43
CA LYS A 105 -22.14 12.19 6.68
C LYS A 105 -21.78 10.73 6.41
N THR A 106 -22.43 10.12 5.43
CA THR A 106 -22.17 8.73 5.06
C THR A 106 -20.74 8.55 4.56
N VAL A 107 -20.30 9.41 3.64
CA VAL A 107 -18.94 9.37 3.09
C VAL A 107 -17.90 9.72 4.16
N ALA A 108 -18.17 10.68 5.03
CA ALA A 108 -17.27 11.04 6.14
C ALA A 108 -17.04 9.87 7.08
N ALA A 109 -18.10 9.19 7.51
CA ALA A 109 -17.99 8.05 8.40
C ALA A 109 -17.27 6.88 7.71
N TRP A 110 -17.50 6.66 6.41
CA TRP A 110 -16.75 5.67 5.64
C TRP A 110 -15.25 5.98 5.59
N LEU A 111 -14.87 7.23 5.29
CA LEU A 111 -13.48 7.72 5.27
C LEU A 111 -12.75 7.54 6.62
N LEU A 112 -13.51 7.51 7.71
CA LEU A 112 -13.01 7.39 9.08
C LEU A 112 -13.04 5.95 9.62
N SER A 113 -13.36 4.96 8.78
CA SER A 113 -13.34 3.55 9.18
C SER A 113 -11.94 3.16 9.65
N ALA A 114 -11.84 2.54 10.83
CA ALA A 114 -10.56 2.24 11.45
C ALA A 114 -9.83 1.06 10.77
N THR A 115 -10.59 0.09 10.25
CA THR A 115 -10.08 -1.11 9.58
C THR A 115 -10.81 -1.36 8.27
N TRP A 116 -10.23 -2.17 7.37
CA TRP A 116 -10.94 -2.61 6.17
C TRP A 116 -12.18 -3.46 6.48
N ALA A 117 -12.19 -4.17 7.63
CA ALA A 117 -13.37 -4.90 8.09
C ALA A 117 -14.52 -3.94 8.44
N ASP A 118 -14.22 -2.87 9.18
CA ASP A 118 -15.21 -1.83 9.48
C ASP A 118 -15.68 -1.13 8.21
N SER A 119 -14.74 -0.83 7.30
CA SER A 119 -15.03 -0.20 6.01
C SER A 119 -15.94 -1.06 5.14
N TYR A 120 -15.76 -2.39 5.13
CA TYR A 120 -16.61 -3.32 4.40
C TYR A 120 -18.00 -3.46 5.01
N ALA A 121 -18.10 -3.56 6.33
CA ALA A 121 -19.39 -3.59 7.03
C ALA A 121 -20.17 -2.29 6.76
N TYR A 122 -19.49 -1.15 6.90
CA TYR A 122 -20.07 0.16 6.62
C TYR A 122 -20.49 0.31 5.15
N TRP A 123 -19.65 -0.16 4.22
CA TRP A 123 -19.98 -0.16 2.80
C TRP A 123 -21.26 -0.97 2.53
N THR A 124 -21.37 -2.16 3.11
CA THR A 124 -22.50 -3.06 2.92
C THR A 124 -23.80 -2.44 3.42
N ASP A 125 -23.77 -1.80 4.60
CA ASP A 125 -24.93 -1.16 5.21
C ASP A 125 -25.37 0.12 4.47
N HIS A 126 -24.46 0.77 3.75
CA HIS A 126 -24.68 2.06 3.10
C HIS A 126 -24.44 2.03 1.58
N ALA A 127 -24.54 0.85 0.97
CA ALA A 127 -24.19 0.63 -0.42
C ALA A 127 -24.95 1.54 -1.39
N ASP A 128 -26.25 1.78 -1.16
CA ASP A 128 -27.07 2.65 -2.02
C ASP A 128 -26.50 4.07 -2.12
N THR A 129 -26.14 4.65 -0.97
CA THR A 129 -25.56 6.00 -0.90
C THR A 129 -24.14 6.02 -1.46
N LEU A 130 -23.30 5.05 -1.11
CA LEU A 130 -21.90 5.01 -1.54
C LEU A 130 -21.75 4.69 -3.04
N ASN A 131 -22.69 3.95 -3.63
CA ASN A 131 -22.74 3.68 -5.07
C ASN A 131 -23.38 4.83 -5.88
N SER A 132 -24.05 5.78 -5.22
CA SER A 132 -24.72 6.89 -5.89
C SER A 132 -23.74 7.80 -6.64
N PRO A 133 -24.21 8.55 -7.66
CA PRO A 133 -23.40 9.57 -8.34
C PRO A 133 -23.00 10.75 -7.43
N ASP A 134 -23.63 10.88 -6.26
CA ASP A 134 -23.34 11.93 -5.28
C ASP A 134 -22.12 11.61 -4.41
N ALA A 135 -21.80 10.32 -4.20
CA ALA A 135 -20.64 9.88 -3.43
C ALA A 135 -19.28 10.42 -3.94
N PRO A 136 -18.95 10.39 -5.25
CA PRO A 136 -17.71 10.97 -5.75
C PRO A 136 -17.66 12.50 -5.59
N VAL A 137 -18.82 13.18 -5.63
CA VAL A 137 -18.91 14.63 -5.34
C VAL A 137 -18.59 14.89 -3.87
N ALA A 138 -19.13 14.07 -2.96
CA ALA A 138 -18.81 14.14 -1.54
C ALA A 138 -17.33 13.86 -1.26
N LEU A 139 -16.72 12.87 -1.92
CA LEU A 139 -15.29 12.58 -1.83
C LEU A 139 -14.44 13.76 -2.33
N ALA A 140 -14.83 14.41 -3.43
CA ALA A 140 -14.16 15.61 -3.93
C ALA A 140 -14.23 16.79 -2.95
N GLU A 141 -15.30 16.91 -2.17
CA GLU A 141 -15.38 17.89 -1.08
C GLU A 141 -14.40 17.56 0.04
N TYR A 142 -14.32 16.29 0.47
CA TYR A 142 -13.35 15.87 1.49
C TYR A 142 -11.89 15.93 1.00
N ALA A 143 -11.65 15.87 -0.31
CA ALA A 143 -10.31 16.03 -0.87
C ALA A 143 -9.70 17.42 -0.61
N LEU A 144 -10.53 18.45 -0.33
CA LEU A 144 -10.05 19.77 0.06
C LEU A 144 -9.36 19.78 1.44
N VAL A 145 -9.70 18.84 2.33
CA VAL A 145 -9.16 18.80 3.71
C VAL A 145 -8.36 17.53 4.00
N SER A 146 -8.59 16.46 3.26
CA SER A 146 -7.88 15.19 3.37
C SER A 146 -7.68 14.58 1.97
N PRO A 147 -6.77 15.15 1.16
CA PRO A 147 -6.62 14.80 -0.26
C PRO A 147 -6.25 13.33 -0.46
N ASP A 148 -5.32 12.80 0.34
CA ASP A 148 -4.85 11.43 0.17
C ASP A 148 -5.91 10.39 0.59
N SER A 149 -6.59 10.60 1.73
CA SER A 149 -7.68 9.72 2.16
C SER A 149 -8.83 9.72 1.15
N ALA A 150 -9.25 10.90 0.68
CA ALA A 150 -10.30 11.02 -0.33
C ALA A 150 -9.91 10.35 -1.65
N ARG A 151 -8.66 10.51 -2.11
CA ARG A 151 -8.15 9.85 -3.32
C ARG A 151 -8.13 8.33 -3.18
N GLN A 152 -7.65 7.82 -2.05
CA GLN A 152 -7.62 6.39 -1.76
C GLN A 152 -9.04 5.80 -1.77
N HIS A 153 -9.99 6.47 -1.13
CA HIS A 153 -11.38 6.00 -1.07
C HIS A 153 -12.12 6.16 -2.40
N GLN A 154 -11.79 7.17 -3.20
CA GLN A 154 -12.29 7.28 -4.57
C GLN A 154 -11.81 6.11 -5.44
N ALA A 155 -10.52 5.78 -5.40
CA ALA A 155 -9.97 4.63 -6.11
C ALA A 155 -10.56 3.30 -5.61
N LEU A 156 -10.76 3.18 -4.29
CA LEU A 156 -11.43 2.02 -3.70
C LEU A 156 -12.87 1.88 -4.22
N ARG A 157 -13.65 2.97 -4.20
CA ARG A 157 -15.01 3.01 -4.72
C ARG A 157 -15.07 2.57 -6.18
N GLU A 158 -14.18 3.09 -7.02
CA GLU A 158 -14.11 2.71 -8.44
C GLU A 158 -13.83 1.22 -8.62
N ARG A 159 -12.90 0.66 -7.85
CA ARG A 159 -12.62 -0.79 -7.85
C ARG A 159 -13.82 -1.60 -7.38
N ILE A 160 -14.51 -1.17 -6.32
CA ILE A 160 -15.71 -1.86 -5.83
C ILE A 160 -16.83 -1.85 -6.87
N LEU A 161 -17.03 -0.73 -7.58
CA LEU A 161 -18.02 -0.65 -8.64
C LEU A 161 -17.67 -1.55 -9.85
N ALA A 162 -16.39 -1.79 -10.10
CA ALA A 162 -15.93 -2.64 -11.20
C ALA A 162 -15.92 -4.14 -10.85
N GLU A 163 -15.45 -4.51 -9.66
CA GLU A 163 -15.16 -5.89 -9.26
C GLU A 163 -16.14 -6.45 -8.20
N GLY A 164 -16.86 -5.59 -7.49
CA GLY A 164 -17.72 -5.95 -6.36
C GLY A 164 -17.01 -5.89 -5.00
N ALA A 165 -17.75 -5.48 -3.96
CA ALA A 165 -17.21 -5.30 -2.61
C ALA A 165 -16.68 -6.61 -2.01
N ASP A 166 -17.40 -7.71 -2.26
CA ASP A 166 -17.07 -9.07 -1.80
C ASP A 166 -15.79 -9.64 -2.43
N VAL A 167 -15.26 -9.01 -3.46
CA VAL A 167 -13.98 -9.37 -4.08
C VAL A 167 -12.86 -8.42 -3.61
N VAL A 168 -13.15 -7.13 -3.54
CA VAL A 168 -12.15 -6.11 -3.23
C VAL A 168 -11.75 -6.12 -1.75
N PHE A 169 -12.73 -6.11 -0.83
CA PHE A 169 -12.43 -5.99 0.59
C PHE A 169 -11.67 -7.19 1.17
N PRO A 170 -12.01 -8.45 0.85
CA PRO A 170 -11.23 -9.59 1.34
C PRO A 170 -9.75 -9.54 0.93
N ARG A 171 -9.44 -9.00 -0.26
CA ARG A 171 -8.04 -8.80 -0.69
C ARG A 171 -7.34 -7.75 0.17
N LEU A 172 -7.98 -6.62 0.44
CA LEU A 172 -7.43 -5.57 1.30
C LEU A 172 -7.19 -6.06 2.74
N MET A 173 -8.15 -6.83 3.29
CA MET A 173 -7.98 -7.44 4.60
C MET A 173 -6.82 -8.44 4.62
N LEU A 174 -6.65 -9.21 3.54
CA LEU A 174 -5.54 -10.16 3.42
C LEU A 174 -4.18 -9.46 3.28
N ASP A 175 -4.14 -8.32 2.58
CA ASP A 175 -2.94 -7.48 2.48
C ASP A 175 -2.54 -6.89 3.84
N ASP A 176 -3.51 -6.44 4.64
CA ASP A 176 -3.27 -5.98 6.03
C ASP A 176 -2.74 -7.12 6.91
N GLN A 177 -3.36 -8.30 6.85
CA GLN A 177 -2.90 -9.48 7.58
C GLN A 177 -1.49 -9.89 7.16
N LEU A 178 -1.18 -9.82 5.87
CA LEU A 178 0.15 -10.13 5.34
C LEU A 178 1.17 -9.13 5.86
N ALA A 179 0.84 -7.83 5.83
CA ALA A 179 1.72 -6.78 6.33
C ALA A 179 1.95 -6.90 7.85
N GLU A 180 0.95 -7.33 8.62
CA GLU A 180 1.08 -7.58 10.05
C GLU A 180 1.93 -8.82 10.34
N TRP A 181 1.74 -9.91 9.59
CA TRP A 181 2.58 -11.11 9.67
C TRP A 181 4.06 -10.82 9.39
N LEU A 182 4.34 -10.01 8.35
CA LEU A 182 5.71 -9.58 8.01
C LEU A 182 6.36 -8.70 9.10
N ARG A 183 5.56 -8.08 9.98
CA ARG A 183 6.04 -7.24 11.09
C ARG A 183 6.17 -8.02 12.41
N CYS A 184 5.83 -9.30 12.46
CA CYS A 184 6.00 -10.11 13.67
C CYS A 184 7.44 -10.02 14.19
N SER A 185 7.58 -9.86 15.50
CA SER A 185 8.87 -9.58 16.14
C SER A 185 9.81 -10.79 16.19
N GLY A 186 9.27 -12.00 15.99
CA GLY A 186 10.08 -13.22 15.93
C GLY A 186 9.33 -14.43 15.37
N TRP A 187 10.10 -15.48 15.09
CA TRP A 187 9.61 -16.66 14.36
C TRP A 187 8.51 -17.46 15.08
N LYS A 188 8.49 -17.45 16.41
CA LYS A 188 7.42 -18.12 17.19
C LYS A 188 6.08 -17.40 17.03
N GLU A 189 6.10 -16.07 17.13
CA GLU A 189 4.94 -15.21 16.92
C GLU A 189 4.46 -15.32 15.47
N SER A 190 5.38 -15.18 14.51
CA SER A 190 5.11 -15.36 13.08
C SER A 190 4.46 -16.72 12.77
N GLN A 191 4.93 -17.82 13.38
CA GLN A 191 4.31 -19.14 13.21
C GLN A 191 2.89 -19.19 13.76
N GLN A 192 2.68 -18.62 14.95
CA GLN A 192 1.37 -18.62 15.58
C GLN A 192 0.38 -17.79 14.74
N TYR A 193 0.81 -16.61 14.29
CA TYR A 193 0.02 -15.75 13.41
C TYR A 193 -0.38 -16.49 12.12
N LEU A 194 0.56 -17.18 11.45
CA LEU A 194 0.21 -17.92 10.23
C LEU A 194 -0.77 -19.08 10.47
N ARG A 195 -0.78 -19.68 11.67
CA ARG A 195 -1.77 -20.70 12.05
C ARG A 195 -3.15 -20.11 12.31
N ASP A 196 -3.19 -18.95 12.95
CA ASP A 196 -4.42 -18.25 13.28
C ASP A 196 -5.07 -17.60 12.03
N HIS A 197 -4.25 -17.33 10.99
CA HIS A 197 -4.66 -16.71 9.73
C HIS A 197 -4.32 -17.59 8.51
N PRO A 198 -4.97 -18.76 8.33
CA PRO A 198 -4.63 -19.72 7.27
C PRO A 198 -4.91 -19.19 5.85
N ASP A 199 -5.75 -18.18 5.69
CA ASP A 199 -6.01 -17.55 4.39
C ASP A 199 -4.77 -16.89 3.78
N LEU A 200 -3.76 -16.55 4.59
CA LEU A 200 -2.47 -16.07 4.10
C LEU A 200 -1.76 -17.08 3.20
N LEU A 201 -2.05 -18.37 3.33
CA LEU A 201 -1.51 -19.39 2.43
C LEU A 201 -2.05 -19.25 0.99
N ARG A 202 -3.11 -18.45 0.77
CA ARG A 202 -3.71 -18.19 -0.53
C ARG A 202 -3.16 -16.94 -1.21
N THR A 203 -2.48 -16.06 -0.48
CA THR A 203 -1.80 -14.89 -1.05
C THR A 203 -0.40 -15.25 -1.54
N THR A 204 0.26 -14.36 -2.26
CA THR A 204 1.70 -14.43 -2.60
C THR A 204 2.45 -13.32 -1.87
N ALA A 205 3.69 -13.57 -1.45
CA ALA A 205 4.51 -12.52 -0.86
C ALA A 205 4.72 -11.38 -1.88
N PRO A 206 4.65 -10.10 -1.49
CA PRO A 206 4.99 -9.01 -2.38
C PRO A 206 6.49 -9.07 -2.73
N PRO A 207 6.92 -8.54 -3.89
CA PRO A 207 8.33 -8.56 -4.28
C PRO A 207 9.30 -7.89 -3.29
N SER A 208 8.78 -7.00 -2.43
CA SER A 208 9.53 -6.34 -1.37
C SER A 208 9.65 -7.16 -0.08
N ALA A 209 8.94 -8.28 0.04
CA ALA A 209 9.03 -9.14 1.22
C ALA A 209 10.39 -9.84 1.28
N PRO A 210 10.92 -10.11 2.49
CA PRO A 210 12.12 -10.92 2.65
C PRO A 210 11.93 -12.32 2.05
N LEU A 211 12.98 -12.87 1.43
CA LEU A 211 12.93 -14.18 0.78
C LEU A 211 12.56 -15.30 1.76
N THR A 212 12.91 -15.16 3.05
CA THR A 212 12.51 -16.10 4.10
C THR A 212 10.99 -16.18 4.27
N HIS A 213 10.27 -15.08 4.13
CA HIS A 213 8.81 -15.08 4.27
C HIS A 213 8.14 -15.70 3.04
N ASP A 214 8.67 -15.46 1.83
CA ASP A 214 8.19 -16.17 0.64
C ASP A 214 8.46 -17.68 0.75
N ALA A 215 9.65 -18.08 1.23
CA ALA A 215 9.98 -19.47 1.52
C ALA A 215 9.01 -20.10 2.52
N LEU A 216 8.70 -19.39 3.61
CA LEU A 216 7.74 -19.84 4.62
C LEU A 216 6.35 -20.07 4.03
N LEU A 217 5.85 -19.16 3.19
CA LEU A 217 4.57 -19.35 2.53
C LEU A 217 4.61 -20.51 1.54
N HIS A 218 5.68 -20.63 0.74
CA HIS A 218 5.84 -21.71 -0.23
C HIS A 218 5.82 -23.09 0.44
N VAL A 219 6.71 -23.30 1.41
CA VAL A 219 6.82 -24.58 2.13
C VAL A 219 5.58 -24.85 2.98
N SER A 220 4.93 -23.81 3.51
CA SER A 220 3.68 -24.00 4.26
C SER A 220 2.55 -24.52 3.37
N ARG A 221 2.51 -24.14 2.09
CA ARG A 221 1.52 -24.65 1.13
C ARG A 221 1.79 -26.10 0.73
N SER A 222 3.06 -26.50 0.57
CA SER A 222 3.42 -27.84 0.11
C SER A 222 3.46 -28.86 1.26
N ASP A 223 4.11 -28.50 2.36
CA ASP A 223 4.55 -29.42 3.43
C ASP A 223 3.92 -29.06 4.79
N GLY A 224 3.22 -27.92 4.86
CA GLY A 224 2.53 -27.44 6.06
C GLY A 224 3.35 -26.47 6.92
N ILE A 225 2.64 -25.64 7.70
CA ILE A 225 3.22 -24.58 8.54
C ILE A 225 4.26 -25.13 9.53
N ALA A 226 4.06 -26.34 10.05
CA ALA A 226 5.04 -26.94 10.95
C ALA A 226 6.38 -27.17 10.24
N ALA A 227 6.38 -27.74 9.04
CA ALA A 227 7.58 -28.04 8.27
C ALA A 227 8.33 -26.76 7.87
N ALA A 228 7.60 -25.74 7.38
CA ALA A 228 8.18 -24.46 6.99
C ALA A 228 9.01 -23.81 8.12
N TYR A 229 8.46 -23.75 9.33
CA TYR A 229 9.16 -23.17 10.47
C TYR A 229 10.20 -24.11 11.10
N GLN A 230 10.22 -25.40 10.76
CA GLN A 230 11.36 -26.25 11.13
C GLN A 230 12.61 -25.85 10.35
N LEU A 231 12.49 -25.40 9.09
CA LEU A 231 13.62 -24.91 8.31
C LEU A 231 14.34 -23.73 8.97
N ILE A 232 13.60 -22.92 9.74
CA ILE A 232 14.13 -21.76 10.47
C ILE A 232 14.74 -22.18 11.82
N ARG A 233 14.24 -23.25 12.45
CA ARG A 233 14.67 -23.67 13.79
C ARG A 233 15.84 -24.62 13.77
N ASP A 234 15.91 -25.45 12.73
CA ASP A 234 16.82 -26.57 12.66
C ASP A 234 17.60 -26.53 11.34
N ARG A 235 18.92 -26.40 11.48
CA ARG A 235 19.82 -26.36 10.34
C ARG A 235 19.82 -27.69 9.59
N GLU A 236 19.61 -28.83 10.26
CA GLU A 236 19.55 -30.14 9.60
C GLU A 236 18.30 -30.26 8.70
N ALA A 237 17.16 -29.72 9.16
CA ALA A 237 15.95 -29.63 8.35
C ALA A 237 16.17 -28.76 7.10
N LEU A 238 16.84 -27.60 7.25
CA LEU A 238 17.21 -26.76 6.11
C LEU A 238 18.16 -27.47 5.15
N GLN A 239 19.21 -28.14 5.63
CA GLN A 239 20.13 -28.88 4.77
C GLN A 239 19.42 -30.02 4.02
N SER A 240 18.47 -30.70 4.66
CA SER A 240 17.66 -31.72 4.01
C SER A 240 16.76 -31.14 2.91
N TYR A 241 16.20 -29.94 3.12
CA TYR A 241 15.41 -29.21 2.12
C TYR A 241 16.29 -28.77 0.93
N LEU A 242 17.44 -28.18 1.23
CA LEU A 242 18.44 -27.75 0.25
C LEU A 242 18.91 -28.94 -0.61
N GLN A 243 19.25 -30.07 0.00
CA GLN A 243 19.71 -31.25 -0.74
C GLN A 243 18.65 -31.74 -1.74
N ARG A 244 17.36 -31.76 -1.34
CA ARG A 244 16.27 -32.10 -2.27
C ARG A 244 16.17 -31.10 -3.42
N ALA A 245 16.34 -29.80 -3.15
CA ALA A 245 16.33 -28.76 -4.17
C ALA A 245 17.51 -28.90 -5.15
N LEU A 246 18.72 -29.17 -4.64
CA LEU A 246 19.90 -29.46 -5.44
C LEU A 246 19.74 -30.74 -6.28
N ASP A 247 19.10 -31.77 -5.73
CA ASP A 247 18.87 -33.02 -6.45
C ASP A 247 17.87 -32.86 -7.59
N ALA A 248 16.80 -32.07 -7.35
CA ALA A 248 15.76 -31.79 -8.33
C ALA A 248 16.12 -30.69 -9.35
N GLY A 249 17.13 -29.87 -9.05
CA GLY A 249 17.42 -28.66 -9.83
C GLY A 249 16.33 -27.59 -9.69
N ASP A 250 15.68 -27.52 -8.52
CA ASP A 250 14.57 -26.60 -8.25
C ASP A 250 15.09 -25.21 -7.89
N ALA A 251 15.04 -24.31 -8.87
CA ALA A 251 15.48 -22.93 -8.74
C ALA A 251 14.80 -22.17 -7.58
N ASN A 252 13.49 -22.33 -7.40
CA ASN A 252 12.74 -21.60 -6.38
C ASN A 252 13.10 -22.10 -4.99
N SER A 253 13.14 -23.41 -4.81
CA SER A 253 13.53 -24.01 -3.52
C SER A 253 14.97 -23.62 -3.13
N LEU A 254 15.88 -23.46 -4.09
CA LEU A 254 17.24 -22.97 -3.84
C LEU A 254 17.27 -21.49 -3.42
N LEU A 255 16.48 -20.63 -4.08
CA LEU A 255 16.35 -19.22 -3.68
C LEU A 255 15.74 -19.08 -2.28
N HIS A 256 14.75 -19.91 -1.96
CA HIS A 256 14.14 -19.98 -0.63
C HIS A 256 15.12 -20.44 0.44
N ALA A 257 15.87 -21.51 0.18
CA ALA A 257 16.90 -22.00 1.10
C ALA A 257 17.97 -20.92 1.34
N ALA A 258 18.43 -20.26 0.28
CA ALA A 258 19.40 -19.17 0.35
C ALA A 258 18.93 -18.00 1.24
N GLY A 259 17.65 -17.60 1.12
CA GLY A 259 17.05 -16.59 2.00
C GLY A 259 17.15 -16.97 3.47
N ILE A 260 16.77 -18.21 3.81
CA ILE A 260 16.84 -18.72 5.19
C ILE A 260 18.30 -18.82 5.68
N GLU A 261 19.23 -19.31 4.86
CA GLU A 261 20.66 -19.39 5.22
C GLU A 261 21.22 -18.01 5.62
N GLY A 262 20.90 -16.97 4.85
CA GLY A 262 21.40 -15.62 5.07
C GLY A 262 20.70 -14.92 6.24
N GLU A 263 19.37 -14.88 6.24
CA GLU A 263 18.60 -14.09 7.20
C GLU A 263 18.46 -14.76 8.58
N VAL A 264 18.38 -16.09 8.63
CA VAL A 264 18.15 -16.84 9.89
C VAL A 264 19.46 -17.33 10.48
N PHE A 265 20.32 -17.95 9.68
CA PHE A 265 21.54 -18.59 10.16
C PHE A 265 22.80 -17.73 9.98
N GLY A 266 22.70 -16.58 9.31
CA GLY A 266 23.84 -15.69 9.06
C GLY A 266 24.92 -16.30 8.15
N ASP A 267 24.60 -17.38 7.43
CA ASP A 267 25.54 -18.07 6.54
C ASP A 267 25.57 -17.39 5.17
N ARG A 268 26.27 -16.25 5.13
CA ARG A 268 26.33 -15.38 3.94
C ARG A 268 26.92 -16.06 2.73
N LEU A 269 27.95 -16.89 2.89
CA LEU A 269 28.57 -17.58 1.76
C LEU A 269 27.61 -18.58 1.13
N SER A 270 26.98 -19.45 1.93
CA SER A 270 26.04 -20.45 1.42
C SER A 270 24.83 -19.76 0.79
N SER A 271 24.31 -18.73 1.46
CA SER A 271 23.20 -17.92 0.97
C SER A 271 23.47 -17.33 -0.41
N PHE A 272 24.58 -16.60 -0.59
CA PHE A 272 24.91 -16.00 -1.89
C PHE A 272 25.19 -17.05 -2.96
N ALA A 273 25.87 -18.14 -2.61
CA ALA A 273 26.18 -19.21 -3.54
C ALA A 273 24.90 -19.89 -4.06
N HIS A 274 24.00 -20.33 -3.16
CA HIS A 274 22.75 -20.97 -3.53
C HIS A 274 21.77 -20.02 -4.24
N ALA A 275 21.76 -18.73 -3.88
CA ALA A 275 20.95 -17.74 -4.59
C ALA A 275 21.40 -17.61 -6.05
N GLN A 276 22.71 -17.49 -6.30
CA GLN A 276 23.24 -17.38 -7.66
C GLN A 276 23.00 -18.67 -8.48
N VAL A 277 23.15 -19.84 -7.86
CA VAL A 277 22.80 -21.13 -8.47
C VAL A 277 21.31 -21.17 -8.84
N GLY A 278 20.43 -20.77 -7.93
CA GLY A 278 18.99 -20.68 -8.16
C GLY A 278 18.66 -19.74 -9.33
N MET A 279 19.31 -18.58 -9.41
CA MET A 279 19.16 -17.63 -10.52
C MET A 279 19.58 -18.22 -11.87
N ILE A 280 20.70 -18.96 -11.94
CA ILE A 280 21.11 -19.67 -13.18
C ILE A 280 20.05 -20.69 -13.58
N LEU A 281 19.54 -21.48 -12.62
CA LEU A 281 18.51 -22.47 -12.89
C LEU A 281 17.16 -21.83 -13.28
N ALA A 282 16.86 -20.63 -12.80
CA ALA A 282 15.69 -19.86 -13.22
C ALA A 282 15.86 -19.18 -14.59
N GLY A 283 17.09 -19.11 -15.11
CA GLY A 283 17.43 -18.36 -16.32
C GLY A 283 17.47 -16.83 -16.11
N ALA A 284 17.45 -16.37 -14.85
CA ALA A 284 17.49 -14.96 -14.48
C ALA A 284 18.95 -14.53 -14.25
N THR A 285 19.70 -14.31 -15.33
CA THR A 285 21.16 -14.08 -15.22
C THR A 285 21.56 -12.63 -14.93
N ASP A 286 20.62 -11.70 -15.08
CA ASP A 286 20.81 -10.27 -14.86
C ASP A 286 20.84 -9.98 -13.35
N GLY A 287 21.99 -10.17 -12.72
CA GLY A 287 22.16 -10.02 -11.27
C GLY A 287 23.13 -11.00 -10.62
N ILE A 288 23.67 -11.94 -11.40
CA ILE A 288 24.65 -12.91 -10.92
C ILE A 288 26.04 -12.25 -10.85
N THR A 289 26.62 -12.25 -9.65
CA THR A 289 27.90 -11.64 -9.29
C THR A 289 28.84 -12.66 -8.65
N PRO A 290 29.46 -13.58 -9.44
CA PRO A 290 30.31 -14.62 -8.88
C PRO A 290 31.51 -14.05 -8.10
N GLU A 291 31.97 -12.85 -8.47
CA GLU A 291 33.08 -12.16 -7.85
C GLU A 291 32.81 -11.82 -6.37
N GLU A 292 31.54 -11.58 -5.98
CA GLU A 292 31.17 -11.33 -4.58
C GLU A 292 31.39 -12.55 -3.67
N LEU A 293 31.45 -13.76 -4.26
CA LEU A 293 31.75 -14.97 -3.51
C LEU A 293 33.21 -15.07 -3.10
N VAL A 294 34.14 -14.39 -3.79
CA VAL A 294 35.59 -14.50 -3.51
C VAL A 294 35.91 -14.03 -2.09
N ASP A 295 35.46 -12.84 -1.73
CA ASP A 295 35.69 -12.26 -0.40
C ASP A 295 34.97 -13.06 0.70
N LEU A 296 33.75 -13.50 0.43
CA LEU A 296 32.97 -14.33 1.34
C LEU A 296 33.63 -15.71 1.56
N ALA A 297 34.17 -16.30 0.50
CA ALA A 297 34.87 -17.58 0.55
C ALA A 297 36.20 -17.45 1.31
N ALA A 298 36.94 -16.35 1.14
CA ALA A 298 38.21 -16.15 1.85
C ALA A 298 38.03 -16.12 3.38
N ALA A 299 36.89 -15.60 3.84
CA ALA A 299 36.54 -15.50 5.25
C ALA A 299 35.86 -16.76 5.83
N ALA A 300 35.44 -17.72 4.99
CA ALA A 300 34.65 -18.87 5.41
C ALA A 300 35.51 -20.11 5.75
N PRO A 301 35.01 -21.02 6.61
CA PRO A 301 35.67 -22.31 6.88
C PRO A 301 35.85 -23.15 5.62
N GLU A 302 36.96 -23.89 5.54
CA GLU A 302 37.29 -24.75 4.39
C GLU A 302 36.21 -25.81 4.15
N GLU A 303 35.60 -26.34 5.21
CA GLU A 303 34.54 -27.34 5.11
C GLU A 303 33.30 -26.79 4.37
N VAL A 304 32.94 -25.52 4.62
CA VAL A 304 31.80 -24.85 3.97
C VAL A 304 32.13 -24.60 2.50
N ARG A 305 33.33 -24.08 2.20
CA ARG A 305 33.79 -23.90 0.81
C ARG A 305 33.80 -25.21 0.04
N GLY A 306 34.42 -26.25 0.61
CA GLY A 306 34.54 -27.55 -0.01
C GLY A 306 33.18 -28.21 -0.27
N ARG A 307 32.20 -28.00 0.62
CA ARG A 307 30.81 -28.43 0.41
C ARG A 307 30.19 -27.72 -0.80
N LEU A 308 30.22 -26.39 -0.83
CA LEU A 308 29.64 -25.58 -1.91
C LEU A 308 30.27 -25.89 -3.27
N VAL A 309 31.59 -26.07 -3.33
CA VAL A 309 32.27 -26.47 -4.58
C VAL A 309 31.72 -27.79 -5.11
N ARG A 310 31.52 -28.79 -4.24
CA ARG A 310 30.94 -30.09 -4.65
C ARG A 310 29.50 -29.95 -5.12
N GLU A 311 28.67 -29.22 -4.39
CA GLU A 311 27.26 -29.00 -4.70
C GLU A 311 27.09 -28.31 -6.06
N ILE A 312 27.82 -27.21 -6.28
CA ILE A 312 27.73 -26.42 -7.52
C ILE A 312 28.35 -27.16 -8.70
N SER A 313 29.49 -27.85 -8.52
CA SER A 313 30.09 -28.64 -9.62
C SER A 313 29.16 -29.78 -10.07
N ALA A 314 28.45 -30.42 -9.14
CA ALA A 314 27.49 -31.46 -9.48
C ALA A 314 26.29 -30.90 -10.27
N LEU A 315 25.84 -29.68 -9.96
CA LEU A 315 24.79 -29.00 -10.72
C LEU A 315 25.29 -28.52 -12.09
N SER A 316 26.50 -27.98 -12.18
CA SER A 316 27.05 -27.48 -13.45
C SER A 316 27.20 -28.59 -14.49
N VAL A 317 27.50 -29.82 -14.06
CA VAL A 317 27.55 -30.98 -14.95
C VAL A 317 26.14 -31.38 -15.41
N ARG A 318 25.16 -31.38 -14.52
CA ARG A 318 23.77 -31.76 -14.82
C ARG A 318 23.04 -30.74 -15.70
N HIS A 319 23.40 -29.45 -15.58
CA HIS A 319 22.77 -28.34 -16.30
C HIS A 319 23.80 -27.55 -17.14
N ALA A 320 24.74 -28.26 -17.75
CA ALA A 320 25.85 -27.67 -18.51
C ALA A 320 25.41 -26.84 -19.72
N ASP A 321 24.21 -27.11 -20.23
CA ASP A 321 23.57 -26.36 -21.32
C ASP A 321 23.14 -24.94 -20.90
N ARG A 322 22.97 -24.70 -19.59
CA ARG A 322 22.56 -23.40 -19.04
C ARG A 322 23.77 -22.60 -18.61
N SER A 323 24.05 -21.49 -19.30
CA SER A 323 25.06 -20.50 -18.88
C SER A 323 26.40 -21.09 -18.41
N PRO A 324 27.10 -21.89 -19.24
CA PRO A 324 28.32 -22.63 -18.86
C PRO A 324 29.42 -21.73 -18.29
N ASP A 325 29.54 -20.51 -18.79
CA ASP A 325 30.53 -19.53 -18.30
C ASP A 325 30.23 -19.07 -16.86
N LEU A 326 28.95 -18.95 -16.47
CA LEU A 326 28.58 -18.55 -15.11
C LEU A 326 28.86 -19.66 -14.10
N TRP A 327 28.59 -20.92 -14.45
CA TRP A 327 28.95 -22.05 -13.61
C TRP A 327 30.46 -22.09 -13.32
N LEU A 328 31.28 -21.91 -14.36
CA LEU A 328 32.73 -21.90 -14.21
C LEU A 328 33.21 -20.77 -13.29
N ARG A 329 32.63 -19.57 -13.44
CA ARG A 329 32.96 -18.42 -12.60
C ARG A 329 32.58 -18.64 -11.14
N LEU A 330 31.41 -19.22 -10.86
CA LEU A 330 30.99 -19.56 -9.49
C LEU A 330 31.95 -20.55 -8.83
N VAL A 331 32.28 -21.65 -9.52
CA VAL A 331 33.20 -22.66 -8.98
C VAL A 331 34.60 -22.06 -8.74
N ARG A 332 35.11 -21.25 -9.67
CA ARG A 332 36.40 -20.56 -9.49
C ARG A 332 36.39 -19.63 -8.28
N ALA A 333 35.35 -18.81 -8.13
CA ALA A 333 35.24 -17.87 -7.02
C ALA A 333 35.30 -18.56 -5.64
N LEU A 334 34.76 -19.79 -5.53
CA LEU A 334 34.82 -20.57 -4.30
C LEU A 334 36.17 -21.26 -4.04
N VAL A 335 36.94 -21.56 -5.10
CA VAL A 335 38.23 -22.28 -5.01
C VAL A 335 39.41 -21.31 -4.86
N GLU A 336 39.39 -20.18 -5.57
CA GLU A 336 40.51 -19.23 -5.63
C GLU A 336 40.70 -18.40 -4.34
N ALA A 337 39.79 -18.54 -3.37
CA ALA A 337 39.86 -17.91 -2.06
C ALA A 337 40.62 -18.74 -0.99
N GLY A 338 41.21 -19.87 -1.40
CA GLY A 338 41.96 -20.81 -0.56
C GLY A 338 43.46 -20.60 -0.55
#